data_AF-A0A538KJ99-F1
#
_entry.id   AF-A0A538KJ99-F1
#
_cell.length_a   1.000
_cell.length_b   1.000
_cell.length_c   1.000
_cell.angle_alpha   90.00
_cell.angle_beta   90.00
_cell.angle_gamma   90.00
#
_symmetry.space_group_name_H-M   'P 1'
#
loop_
_entity.id
_entity.type
_entity.pdbx_description
1 polymer ?
#
loop_
_entity_poly.entity_id
_entity_poly.type
_entity_poly.pdbx_seq_one_letter_code
_entity_poly.pdbx_strand_id
1 'polypeptide(L)' 'MPAVSLTFRAFDEPQPGARWRARFAELWPAYRGWYLRDGDAARPSYREARVMLQRHMPELVG' A
#
# COMPACT_ATOMS: atom_id res chain seq x y z
N MET A 1 20.14 13.99 19.75
CA MET A 1 19.40 13.46 18.58
C MET A 1 18.65 14.62 17.95
N PRO A 2 18.70 14.84 16.62
CA PRO A 2 17.89 15.87 16.00
C PRO A 2 16.40 15.55 16.19
N ALA A 3 15.58 16.58 16.36
CA ALA A 3 14.13 16.40 16.39
C ALA A 3 13.64 15.91 15.02
N VAL A 4 12.88 14.82 15.00
CA VAL A 4 12.22 14.34 13.78
C VAL A 4 10.96 15.16 13.57
N SER A 5 10.86 15.81 12.40
CA SER A 5 9.64 16.50 11.98
C SER A 5 8.84 15.60 11.03
N LEU A 6 7.55 15.40 11.33
CA LEU A 6 6.65 14.59 10.51
C LEU A 6 5.59 15.50 9.90
N THR A 7 5.40 15.41 8.58
CA THR A 7 4.34 16.13 7.86
C THR A 7 3.22 15.16 7.50
N PHE A 8 2.03 15.43 8.02
CA PHE A 8 0.82 14.67 7.70
C PHE A 8 0.00 15.40 6.64
N ARG A 9 -0.59 14.65 5.69
CA ARG A 9 -1.48 15.18 4.65
C ARG A 9 -2.76 14.35 4.64
N ALA A 10 -3.90 15.02 4.81
CA ALA A 10 -5.22 14.40 4.75
C ALA A 10 -5.88 14.73 3.40
N PHE A 11 -6.61 13.77 2.85
CA PHE A 11 -7.40 13.92 1.64
C PHE A 11 -8.81 13.41 1.91
N ASP A 12 -9.81 14.15 1.45
CA ASP A 12 -11.21 13.72 1.49
C ASP A 12 -11.67 13.44 0.06
N GLU A 13 -11.70 12.17 -0.32
CA GLU A 13 -12.20 11.68 -1.60
C GLU A 13 -13.11 10.49 -1.32
N PRO A 14 -14.37 10.48 -1.79
CA PRO A 14 -15.33 9.40 -1.50
C PRO A 14 -14.91 8.06 -2.11
N GLN A 15 -14.07 8.10 -3.15
CA GLN A 15 -13.36 6.96 -3.72
C GLN A 15 -11.91 7.35 -4.03
N PRO A 16 -10.97 6.40 -4.18
CA PRO A 16 -9.59 6.71 -4.52
C PRO A 16 -9.48 7.54 -5.81
N GLY A 17 -9.23 8.84 -5.65
CA GLY A 17 -9.25 9.82 -6.73
C GLY A 17 -7.85 10.26 -7.17
N ALA A 18 -7.79 11.42 -7.84
CA ALA A 18 -6.54 11.92 -8.42
C ALA A 18 -5.48 12.25 -7.37
N ARG A 19 -5.86 12.81 -6.20
CA ARG A 19 -4.89 13.15 -5.15
C ARG A 19 -4.35 11.89 -4.49
N TRP A 20 -5.22 10.92 -4.21
CA TRP A 20 -4.80 9.64 -3.66
C TRP A 20 -3.84 8.90 -4.62
N ARG A 21 -4.18 8.82 -5.92
CA ARG A 21 -3.34 8.18 -6.94
C ARG A 21 -1.97 8.83 -7.07
N ALA A 22 -1.89 10.16 -7.07
CA ALA A 22 -0.62 10.88 -7.15
C ALA A 22 0.29 10.55 -5.94
N ARG A 23 -0.28 10.49 -4.74
CA ARG A 23 0.46 10.13 -3.52
C ARG A 23 0.88 8.67 -3.51
N PHE A 24 0.02 7.77 -3.97
CA PHE A 24 0.38 6.37 -4.12
C PHE A 24 1.60 6.23 -5.04
N ALA A 25 1.60 6.88 -6.21
CA ALA A 25 2.73 6.83 -7.15
C ALA A 25 4.04 7.37 -6.55
N GLU A 26 3.97 8.45 -5.76
CA GLU A 26 5.12 9.04 -5.06
C GLU A 26 5.68 8.10 -3.98
N LEU A 27 4.82 7.46 -3.19
CA LEU A 27 5.22 6.65 -2.04
C LEU A 27 5.53 5.19 -2.40
N TRP A 28 5.00 4.70 -3.52
CA TRP A 28 5.06 3.30 -3.90
C TRP A 28 6.49 2.73 -3.97
N PRO A 29 7.51 3.42 -4.53
CA PRO A 29 8.86 2.86 -4.59
C PRO A 29 9.45 2.54 -3.21
N ALA A 30 9.25 3.45 -2.24
CA ALA A 30 9.71 3.25 -0.87
C ALA A 30 8.93 2.14 -0.16
N TYR A 31 7.61 2.12 -0.32
CA TYR A 31 6.75 1.09 0.26
C TYR A 31 7.07 -0.30 -0.30
N ARG A 32 7.30 -0.40 -1.62
CA ARG A 32 7.73 -1.65 -2.27
C ARG A 32 9.09 -2.12 -1.75
N GLY A 33 10.05 -1.21 -1.60
CA GLY A 33 11.35 -1.52 -1.00
C GLY A 33 11.22 -2.08 0.41
N TRP A 34 10.42 -1.42 1.25
CA TRP A 34 10.10 -1.91 2.60
C TRP A 34 9.40 -3.27 2.58
N TYR A 35 8.39 -3.45 1.73
CA TYR A 35 7.62 -4.68 1.64
C TYR A 35 8.50 -5.87 1.23
N LEU A 36 9.47 -5.67 0.33
CA LEU A 36 10.34 -6.73 -0.19
C LEU A 36 11.65 -6.90 0.60
N ARG A 37 11.89 -6.10 1.64
CA ARG A 37 13.19 -6.04 2.35
C ARG A 37 13.65 -7.36 2.96
N ASP A 38 12.70 -8.24 3.32
CA ASP A 38 12.96 -9.53 3.99
C ASP A 38 12.93 -10.71 3.00
N GLY A 39 12.92 -10.44 1.69
CA GLY A 39 12.72 -11.43 0.64
C GLY A 39 11.25 -11.76 0.39
N ASP A 40 10.99 -12.42 -0.73
CA ASP A 40 9.66 -12.84 -1.18
C ASP A 40 9.13 -14.07 -0.42
N ALA A 41 10.02 -14.96 0.03
CA ALA A 41 9.66 -16.12 0.86
C ALA A 41 8.95 -15.75 2.18
N ALA A 42 9.15 -14.53 2.68
CA ALA A 42 8.47 -14.01 3.86
C ALA A 42 7.07 -13.43 3.56
N ARG A 43 6.55 -13.61 2.34
CA ARG A 43 5.29 -13.04 1.86
C ARG A 43 4.39 -14.13 1.26
N PRO A 44 3.06 -13.93 1.24
CA PRO A 44 2.16 -14.84 0.54
C PRO A 44 2.49 -14.89 -0.96
N SER A 45 2.37 -16.06 -1.55
CA SER A 45 2.35 -16.20 -3.01
C SER A 45 1.21 -15.37 -3.60
N TYR A 46 1.32 -15.02 -4.89
CA TYR A 46 0.25 -14.31 -5.60
C TYR A 46 -1.11 -15.01 -5.45
N ARG A 47 -1.13 -16.35 -5.53
CA ARG A 47 -2.35 -17.15 -5.40
C ARG A 47 -2.96 -17.02 -4.00
N GLU A 48 -2.14 -17.14 -2.95
CA GLU A 48 -2.61 -16.99 -1.57
C GLU A 48 -3.13 -15.58 -1.32
N ALA A 49 -2.40 -14.54 -1.76
CA ALA A 49 -2.83 -13.16 -1.66
C ALA A 49 -4.17 -12.94 -2.37
N ARG A 50 -4.33 -13.47 -3.59
CA ARG A 50 -5.58 -13.36 -4.36
C ARG A 50 -6.76 -14.02 -3.66
N VAL A 51 -6.58 -15.24 -3.12
CA VAL A 51 -7.62 -15.97 -2.37
C VAL A 51 -8.00 -15.21 -1.10
N MET A 52 -7.02 -14.67 -0.37
CA MET A 52 -7.29 -13.89 0.85
C MET A 52 -8.01 -12.59 0.56
N LEU A 53 -7.64 -11.88 -0.52
CA LEU A 53 -8.37 -10.71 -0.98
C LEU A 53 -9.80 -11.05 -1.36
N GLN A 54 -10.02 -12.14 -2.11
CA GLN A 54 -11.38 -12.55 -2.47
C GLN A 54 -12.24 -12.92 -1.26
N ARG A 55 -11.64 -13.52 -0.23
CA ARG A 55 -12.35 -13.91 0.99
C ARG A 55 -12.71 -12.71 1.87
N HIS A 56 -11.81 -11.74 2.00
CA HIS A 56 -11.90 -10.69 3.03
C HIS A 56 -12.18 -9.29 2.48
N MET A 57 -11.84 -9.02 1.23
CA MET A 57 -12.02 -7.75 0.53
C MET A 57 -12.45 -8.01 -0.93
N PRO A 58 -13.58 -8.70 -1.16
CA PRO A 58 -14.03 -9.09 -2.49
C PRO A 58 -14.16 -7.89 -3.45
N GLU A 59 -14.55 -6.73 -2.94
CA GLU A 59 -14.70 -5.48 -3.69
C GLU A 59 -13.40 -5.00 -4.38
N LEU A 60 -12.24 -5.53 -3.97
CA LEU A 60 -10.94 -5.15 -4.54
C LEU A 60 -10.43 -6.09 -5.63
N VAL A 61 -11.05 -7.26 -5.82
CA VAL A 61 -10.55 -8.30 -6.73
C VAL A 61 -11.45 -8.59 -7.92
N GLY A 62 -12.64 -8.00 -8.02
CA GLY A 62 -13.50 -8.07 -9.18
C GLY A 62 -14.97 -8.15 -8.81
#